data_AF-A0A5C9BPJ9-F1
#
_entry.id   AF-A0A5C9BPJ9-F1
#
_cell.length_a   1.000
_cell.length_b   1.000
_cell.length_c   1.000
_cell.angle_alpha   90.00
_cell.angle_beta   90.00
_cell.angle_gamma   90.00
#
_symmetry.space_group_name_H-M   'P 1'
#
loop_
_entity.id
_entity.type
_entity.pdbx_description
1 polymer ?
#
loop_
_entity_poly.entity_id
_entity_poly.type
_entity_poly.pdbx_seq_one_letter_code
_entity_poly.pdbx_strand_id
1 'polypeptide(L)'
;MANATIRVQFGNPDGSGSDGHLSAEVDTRPQGLNGGRSSFSPGETAYILVYKSDNVSITDTICSAGSLSAQGSAVVTVTEELMFEDSDTAQLSKPARSAISQSVWYGRSLGGLTLQSDKVTVKASSKGVAVAKVTYDALALVYALSSPSTLNGETDFSILALIKGTAS
;
A
#
# COMPACT_ATOMS: atom_id res chain seq x y z
N MET A 1 32.94 5.99 -13.95
CA MET A 1 31.97 4.89 -13.74
C MET A 1 30.60 5.53 -13.70
N ALA A 2 29.71 5.12 -14.60
CA ALA A 2 28.35 5.64 -14.67
C ALA A 2 27.40 4.55 -14.18
N ASN A 3 26.53 4.89 -13.24
CA ASN A 3 25.45 4.03 -12.78
C ASN A 3 24.13 4.56 -13.35
N ALA A 4 23.23 3.65 -13.73
CA ALA A 4 21.87 3.97 -14.12
C ALA A 4 20.91 3.20 -13.21
N THR A 5 19.98 3.92 -12.59
CA THR A 5 18.84 3.33 -11.85
C THR A 5 17.58 3.68 -12.63
N ILE A 6 16.77 2.66 -12.95
CA ILE A 6 15.42 2.85 -13.49
C ILE A 6 14.43 2.57 -12.36
N ARG A 7 13.63 3.58 -12.01
CA ARG A 7 12.42 3.44 -11.20
C ARG A 7 11.23 3.67 -12.12
N VAL A 8 10.48 2.63 -12.44
CA VAL A 8 9.21 2.76 -13.17
C VAL A 8 8.10 2.86 -12.14
N GLN A 9 7.57 4.06 -11.97
CA GLN A 9 6.40 4.34 -11.13
C GLN A 9 5.20 4.61 -12.03
N PHE A 10 4.10 3.89 -11.80
CA PHE A 10 2.83 4.15 -12.46
C PHE A 10 1.93 4.93 -11.50
N GLY A 11 1.64 6.19 -11.84
CA GLY A 11 0.73 7.09 -11.11
C GLY A 11 1.38 8.39 -10.64
N ASN A 12 1.08 9.51 -11.31
CA ASN A 12 1.06 10.85 -10.73
C ASN A 12 -0.21 11.53 -11.30
N PRO A 13 -1.34 11.56 -10.57
CA PRO A 13 -2.50 12.29 -11.02
C PRO A 13 -2.21 13.76 -10.75
N ASP A 14 -2.36 14.62 -11.75
CA ASP A 14 -2.19 16.05 -11.51
C ASP A 14 -3.15 16.51 -10.41
N GLY A 15 -2.52 16.90 -9.31
CA GLY A 15 -3.08 17.55 -8.15
C GLY A 15 -1.90 18.15 -7.41
N SER A 16 -1.20 19.08 -8.05
CA SER A 16 -0.20 19.93 -7.43
C SER A 16 -0.74 20.46 -6.10
N GLY A 17 -0.35 19.87 -4.97
CA GLY A 17 -0.80 20.37 -3.68
C GLY A 17 -0.73 19.50 -2.42
N SER A 18 -0.56 18.16 -2.45
CA SER A 18 -0.49 17.43 -1.17
C SER A 18 0.19 16.05 -1.18
N ASP A 19 1.07 15.86 -0.19
CA ASP A 19 1.84 14.66 0.16
C ASP A 19 0.94 13.50 0.67
N GLY A 20 -0.05 13.07 -0.10
CA GLY A 20 -1.00 12.02 0.28
C GLY A 20 -0.66 10.65 -0.31
N HIS A 21 -0.57 9.60 0.51
CA HIS A 21 -0.51 8.21 0.03
C HIS A 21 -1.94 7.66 -0.14
N LEU A 22 -2.22 7.01 -1.27
CA LEU A 22 -3.42 6.19 -1.46
C LEU A 22 -3.07 4.97 -2.32
N SER A 23 -3.34 3.78 -1.81
CA SER A 23 -3.07 2.52 -2.52
C SER A 23 -4.10 1.47 -2.13
N ALA A 24 -4.31 0.48 -2.99
CA ALA A 24 -5.21 -0.63 -2.74
C ALA A 24 -4.59 -1.93 -3.23
N GLU A 25 -4.85 -3.03 -2.54
CA GLU A 25 -4.41 -4.38 -2.89
C GLU A 25 -5.45 -5.42 -2.48
N VAL A 26 -5.47 -6.57 -3.14
CA VAL A 26 -6.28 -7.72 -2.69
C VAL A 26 -5.72 -8.25 -1.37
N ASP A 27 -6.59 -8.54 -0.40
CA ASP A 27 -6.16 -9.15 0.87
C ASP A 27 -5.71 -10.61 0.65
N THR A 28 -4.44 -10.80 0.33
CA THR A 28 -3.83 -12.12 0.07
C THR A 28 -3.16 -12.71 1.31
N ARG A 29 -3.39 -12.14 2.49
CA ARG A 29 -2.84 -12.68 3.74
C ARG A 29 -3.45 -14.07 3.99
N PRO A 30 -2.66 -15.08 4.42
CA PRO A 30 -3.19 -16.42 4.70
C PRO A 30 -4.32 -16.44 5.72
N GLN A 31 -4.27 -15.55 6.71
CA GLN A 31 -5.31 -15.34 7.74
C GLN A 31 -6.19 -14.11 7.44
N GLY A 32 -6.13 -13.58 6.21
CA GLY A 32 -6.93 -12.46 5.75
C GLY A 32 -8.32 -12.88 5.29
N LEU A 33 -9.13 -11.92 4.85
CA LEU A 33 -10.54 -12.15 4.51
C LEU A 33 -10.74 -12.99 3.24
N ASN A 34 -9.74 -13.07 2.36
CA ASN A 34 -9.75 -13.99 1.22
C ASN A 34 -9.06 -15.32 1.51
N GLY A 35 -8.58 -15.58 2.73
CA GLY A 35 -7.90 -16.83 3.08
C GLY A 35 -6.66 -17.13 2.22
N GLY A 36 -5.89 -16.11 1.86
CA GLY A 36 -4.70 -16.25 1.00
C GLY A 36 -4.98 -16.28 -0.50
N ARG A 37 -6.25 -16.22 -0.92
CA ARG A 37 -6.63 -16.27 -2.34
C ARG A 37 -6.40 -14.91 -3.02
N SER A 38 -5.98 -14.96 -4.29
CA SER A 38 -5.87 -13.81 -5.18
C SER A 38 -6.74 -13.94 -6.45
N SER A 39 -7.46 -15.05 -6.59
CA SER A 39 -8.34 -15.37 -7.71
C SER A 39 -9.73 -15.79 -7.21
N PHE A 40 -10.75 -15.29 -7.89
CA PHE A 40 -12.15 -15.41 -7.48
C PHE A 40 -12.99 -15.84 -8.68
N SER A 41 -13.98 -16.69 -8.42
CA SER A 41 -15.01 -17.05 -9.38
C SER A 41 -16.06 -15.92 -9.46
N PRO A 42 -16.75 -15.76 -10.60
CA PRO A 42 -17.92 -14.89 -10.67
C PRO A 42 -18.93 -15.22 -9.58
N GLY A 43 -19.55 -14.18 -9.00
CA GLY A 43 -20.51 -14.31 -7.91
C GLY A 43 -19.86 -14.30 -6.52
N GLU A 44 -18.55 -14.45 -6.42
CA GLU A 44 -17.84 -14.34 -5.15
C GLU A 44 -17.59 -12.87 -4.76
N THR A 45 -17.23 -12.70 -3.49
CA THR A 45 -16.74 -11.43 -2.95
C THR A 45 -15.23 -11.50 -2.78
N ALA A 46 -14.52 -10.50 -3.32
CA ALA A 46 -13.11 -10.27 -3.06
C ALA A 46 -12.94 -9.14 -2.04
N TYR A 47 -12.10 -9.35 -1.03
CA TYR A 47 -11.77 -8.32 -0.04
C TYR A 47 -10.48 -7.59 -0.41
N ILE A 48 -10.53 -6.27 -0.34
CA ILE A 48 -9.49 -5.34 -0.75
C ILE A 48 -9.04 -4.53 0.48
N LEU A 49 -7.73 -4.40 0.65
CA LEU A 49 -7.09 -3.54 1.64
C LEU A 49 -6.74 -2.21 0.98
N VAL A 50 -7.13 -1.10 1.61
CA VAL A 50 -6.87 0.25 1.14
C VAL A 50 -6.05 0.98 2.18
N TYR A 51 -4.85 1.41 1.80
CA TYR A 51 -3.94 2.16 2.66
C TYR A 51 -3.93 3.61 2.24
N LYS A 52 -4.02 4.52 3.21
CA LYS A 52 -3.99 5.96 2.96
C LYS A 52 -3.20 6.69 4.03
N SER A 53 -2.62 7.84 3.67
CA SER A 53 -2.09 8.78 4.67
C SER A 53 -3.23 9.43 5.47
N ASP A 54 -2.90 10.02 6.62
CA ASP A 54 -3.88 10.67 7.50
C ASP A 54 -4.56 11.87 6.83
N ASN A 55 -3.82 12.61 6.00
CA ASN A 55 -4.31 13.75 5.23
C ASN A 55 -5.20 13.38 4.04
N VAL A 56 -5.29 12.10 3.64
CA VAL A 56 -6.13 11.65 2.53
C VAL A 56 -7.52 11.30 3.02
N SER A 57 -8.54 11.88 2.41
CA SER A 57 -9.94 11.45 2.56
C SER A 57 -10.39 10.72 1.31
N ILE A 58 -11.04 9.55 1.46
CA ILE A 58 -11.67 8.84 0.33
C ILE A 58 -12.94 9.60 -0.03
N THR A 59 -13.04 10.02 -1.28
CA THR A 59 -14.15 10.84 -1.79
C THR A 59 -15.14 10.04 -2.63
N ASP A 60 -14.70 8.94 -3.24
CA ASP A 60 -15.52 8.14 -4.14
C ASP A 60 -15.01 6.70 -4.28
N THR A 61 -15.93 5.79 -4.53
CA THR A 61 -15.66 4.39 -4.84
C THR A 61 -16.54 3.94 -5.98
N ILE A 62 -15.95 3.68 -7.14
CA ILE A 62 -16.65 3.34 -8.38
C ILE A 62 -16.28 1.92 -8.78
N CYS A 63 -17.26 1.15 -9.28
CA CYS A 63 -17.01 -0.13 -9.92
C CYS A 63 -17.64 -0.16 -11.32
N SER A 64 -16.96 -0.80 -12.27
CA SER A 64 -17.50 -1.02 -13.62
C SER A 64 -18.67 -2.03 -13.61
N ALA A 65 -18.70 -2.92 -12.63
CA ALA A 65 -19.77 -3.88 -12.36
C ALA A 65 -19.74 -4.31 -10.89
N GLY A 66 -20.85 -4.84 -10.38
CA GLY A 66 -20.94 -5.25 -8.98
C GLY A 66 -21.00 -4.06 -8.02
N SER A 67 -20.49 -4.24 -6.80
CA SER A 67 -20.45 -3.17 -5.80
C SER A 67 -19.20 -3.25 -4.93
N LEU A 68 -18.70 -2.07 -4.53
CA LEU A 68 -17.64 -1.93 -3.52
C LEU A 68 -18.24 -1.35 -2.26
N SER A 69 -18.13 -2.06 -1.14
CA SER A 69 -18.72 -1.66 0.13
C SER A 69 -17.68 -1.67 1.25
N ALA A 70 -17.69 -0.66 2.12
CA ALA A 70 -16.79 -0.59 3.26
C ALA A 70 -17.12 -1.65 4.32
N GLN A 71 -16.10 -2.30 4.88
CA GLN A 71 -16.20 -3.41 5.83
C GLN A 71 -15.45 -3.13 7.15
N GLY A 72 -15.01 -1.89 7.35
CA GLY A 72 -14.24 -1.48 8.53
C GLY A 72 -12.75 -1.37 8.23
N SER A 73 -11.91 -1.77 9.17
CA SER A 73 -10.45 -1.65 9.07
C SER A 73 -9.74 -2.86 9.65
N ALA A 74 -8.51 -3.09 9.22
CA ALA A 74 -7.64 -4.15 9.69
C ALA A 74 -6.22 -3.63 9.88
N VAL A 75 -5.54 -4.15 10.91
CA VAL A 75 -4.10 -3.93 11.10
C VAL A 75 -3.35 -4.99 10.31
N VAL A 76 -2.36 -4.55 9.55
CA VAL A 76 -1.51 -5.41 8.73
C VAL A 76 -0.07 -5.20 9.14
N THR A 77 0.59 -6.24 9.64
CA THR A 77 2.03 -6.22 9.85
C THR A 77 2.73 -6.38 8.51
N VAL A 78 3.51 -5.36 8.14
CA VAL A 78 4.27 -5.27 6.89
C VAL A 78 5.73 -5.51 7.21
N THR A 79 6.41 -6.26 6.33
CA THR A 79 7.86 -6.41 6.37
C THR A 79 8.40 -6.14 4.98
N GLU A 80 9.29 -5.16 4.86
CA GLU A 80 9.86 -4.74 3.58
C GLU A 80 11.32 -4.29 3.73
N GLU A 81 11.98 -4.13 2.59
CA GLU A 81 13.35 -3.63 2.52
C GLU A 81 13.37 -2.17 2.09
N LEU A 82 14.04 -1.34 2.89
CA LEU A 82 14.31 0.05 2.60
C LEU A 82 15.70 0.19 2.02
N MET A 83 15.77 0.75 0.81
CA MET A 83 17.02 1.02 0.12
C MET A 83 17.37 2.49 0.28
N PHE A 84 18.53 2.75 0.89
CA PHE A 84 19.13 4.06 1.01
C PHE A 84 20.15 4.21 -0.12
N GLU A 85 19.86 5.06 -1.11
CA GLU A 85 20.67 5.23 -2.31
C GLU A 85 21.51 6.52 -2.24
N ASP A 86 22.58 6.51 -1.45
CA ASP A 86 23.29 7.74 -1.06
C ASP A 86 22.32 8.77 -0.45
N SER A 87 21.50 8.30 0.50
CA SER A 87 20.48 9.09 1.19
C SER A 87 20.47 8.72 2.68
N ASP A 88 19.97 9.60 3.52
CA ASP A 88 19.59 9.28 4.90
C ASP A 88 18.08 9.00 5.04
N THR A 89 17.32 9.01 3.93
CA THR A 89 15.88 8.74 3.92
C THR A 89 15.51 7.65 2.91
N ALA A 90 14.47 6.90 3.25
CA ALA A 90 13.79 5.93 2.39
C ALA A 90 12.28 5.96 2.66
N GLN A 91 11.46 5.43 1.75
CA GLN A 91 10.00 5.46 1.83
C GLN A 91 9.44 4.06 2.09
N LEU A 92 8.51 3.95 3.05
CA LEU A 92 7.69 2.76 3.23
C LEU A 92 6.73 2.58 2.05
N SER A 93 6.34 1.35 1.74
CA SER A 93 5.32 1.09 0.70
C SER A 93 3.91 1.43 1.18
N LYS A 94 3.69 1.49 2.49
CA LYS A 94 2.40 1.77 3.13
C LYS A 94 2.60 2.68 4.35
N PRO A 95 1.71 3.66 4.59
CA PRO A 95 1.76 4.47 5.80
C PRO A 95 1.73 3.62 7.06
N ALA A 96 2.69 3.86 7.95
CA ALA A 96 2.80 3.17 9.22
C ALA A 96 1.81 3.75 10.24
N ARG A 97 1.06 2.86 10.88
CA ARG A 97 0.19 3.18 12.01
C ARG A 97 0.99 3.55 13.27
N SER A 98 2.14 2.92 13.45
CA SER A 98 3.02 3.07 14.63
C SER A 98 4.47 3.20 14.21
N ALA A 99 5.37 3.37 15.19
CA ALA A 99 6.81 3.30 14.93
C ALA A 99 7.22 1.94 14.33
N ILE A 100 8.40 1.92 13.70
CA ILE A 100 9.07 0.71 13.23
C ILE A 100 9.30 -0.22 14.43
N SER A 101 8.72 -1.42 14.39
CA SER A 101 8.77 -2.37 15.51
C SER A 101 10.03 -3.23 15.48
N GLN A 102 10.57 -3.50 14.29
CA GLN A 102 11.83 -4.23 14.12
C GLN A 102 12.62 -3.65 12.94
N SER A 103 13.95 -3.63 13.05
CA SER A 103 14.83 -3.29 11.93
C SER A 103 16.11 -4.12 11.96
N VAL A 104 16.59 -4.51 10.78
CA VAL A 104 17.84 -5.22 10.57
C VAL A 104 18.55 -4.61 9.37
N TRP A 105 19.79 -4.16 9.55
CA TRP A 105 20.62 -3.70 8.44
C TRP A 105 21.26 -4.88 7.72
N TYR A 106 21.24 -4.85 6.40
CA TYR A 106 22.00 -5.75 5.54
C TYR A 106 23.27 -5.05 5.06
N GLY A 107 24.41 -5.48 5.61
CA GLY A 107 25.72 -4.87 5.33
C GLY A 107 25.96 -3.59 6.12
N ARG A 108 26.13 -2.45 5.44
CA ARG A 108 26.41 -1.16 6.08
C ARG A 108 25.21 -0.71 6.90
N SER A 109 25.44 -0.34 8.15
CA SER A 109 24.44 0.33 8.99
C SER A 109 24.59 1.84 8.88
N LEU A 110 23.47 2.54 8.70
CA LEU A 110 23.39 4.00 8.76
C LEU A 110 22.86 4.50 10.12
N GLY A 111 22.85 3.63 11.14
CA GLY A 111 22.42 3.93 12.50
C GLY A 111 20.94 3.66 12.77
N GLY A 112 20.37 4.37 13.74
CA GLY A 112 18.96 4.22 14.12
C GLY A 112 18.02 4.72 13.02
N LEU A 113 16.87 4.05 12.90
CA LEU A 113 15.79 4.39 11.97
C LEU A 113 14.63 5.05 12.72
N THR A 114 14.23 6.22 12.24
CA THR A 114 13.13 7.00 12.83
C THR A 114 12.07 7.25 11.77
N LEU A 115 10.84 6.81 12.05
CA LEU A 115 9.67 7.15 11.24
C LEU A 115 9.36 8.65 11.39
N GLN A 116 9.19 9.34 10.27
CA GLN A 116 8.86 10.76 10.25
C GLN A 116 7.34 10.98 10.45
N SER A 117 6.94 12.25 10.60
CA SER A 117 5.56 12.63 10.89
C SER A 117 4.57 12.28 9.77
N ASP A 118 5.05 12.17 8.53
CA ASP A 118 4.25 11.78 7.36
C ASP A 118 3.87 10.29 7.33
N LYS A 119 4.40 9.50 8.28
CA LYS A 119 4.16 8.04 8.42
C LYS A 119 4.66 7.19 7.26
N VAL A 120 5.39 7.74 6.30
CA VAL A 120 5.92 7.01 5.15
C VAL A 120 7.42 7.17 5.03
N THR A 121 7.97 8.34 5.37
CA THR A 121 9.41 8.56 5.34
C THR A 121 10.08 7.94 6.57
N VAL A 122 11.11 7.15 6.36
CA VAL A 122 12.01 6.67 7.40
C VAL A 122 13.37 7.35 7.23
N LYS A 123 13.86 7.94 8.32
CA LYS A 123 15.16 8.62 8.37
C LYS A 123 16.17 7.81 9.17
N ALA A 124 17.33 7.54 8.58
CA ALA A 124 18.50 6.98 9.23
C ALA A 124 19.33 8.06 9.93
N SER A 125 20.23 7.64 10.82
CA SER A 125 21.12 8.57 11.55
C SER A 125 22.22 9.19 10.68
N SER A 126 22.51 8.60 9.52
CA SER A 126 23.58 9.03 8.62
C SER A 126 23.20 8.81 7.16
N LYS A 127 23.72 9.66 6.27
CA LYS A 127 23.58 9.50 4.82
C LYS A 127 24.50 8.37 4.32
N GLY A 128 24.02 7.56 3.38
CA GLY A 128 24.89 6.63 2.66
C GLY A 128 24.14 5.63 1.79
N VAL A 129 24.85 4.59 1.37
CA VAL A 129 24.29 3.45 0.62
C VAL A 129 24.13 2.26 1.56
N ALA A 130 22.90 1.80 1.75
CA ALA A 130 22.58 0.69 2.64
C ALA A 130 21.18 0.09 2.38
N VAL A 131 20.94 -1.10 2.89
CA VAL A 131 19.61 -1.74 2.88
C VAL A 131 19.21 -2.11 4.30
N ALA A 132 18.00 -1.75 4.71
CA ALA A 132 17.43 -2.16 5.99
C ALA A 132 16.12 -2.92 5.77
N LYS A 133 16.01 -4.13 6.33
CA LYS A 133 14.71 -4.79 6.47
C LYS A 133 14.00 -4.21 7.69
N VAL A 134 12.78 -3.73 7.50
CA VAL A 134 11.95 -3.15 8.57
C VAL A 134 10.64 -3.91 8.70
N THR A 135 10.10 -3.94 9.91
CA THR A 135 8.76 -4.43 10.21
C THR A 135 7.98 -3.34 10.94
N TYR A 136 6.73 -3.15 10.54
CA TYR A 136 5.83 -2.15 11.12
C TYR A 136 4.37 -2.55 10.88
N ASP A 137 3.45 -1.94 11.61
CA ASP A 137 2.02 -2.12 11.39
C ASP A 137 1.47 -0.99 10.52
N ALA A 138 0.68 -1.34 9.50
CA ALA A 138 -0.10 -0.42 8.69
C ALA A 138 -1.60 -0.61 8.98
N LEU A 139 -2.38 0.47 8.93
CA LEU A 139 -3.83 0.41 9.02
C LEU A 139 -4.43 0.38 7.61
N ALA A 140 -5.15 -0.69 7.29
CA ALA A 140 -5.92 -0.80 6.05
C ALA A 140 -7.40 -0.55 6.32
N LEU A 141 -8.06 0.23 5.48
CA LEU A 141 -9.50 0.16 5.32
C LEU A 141 -9.84 -1.07 4.49
N VAL A 142 -10.91 -1.78 4.85
CA VAL A 142 -11.33 -2.99 4.17
C VAL A 142 -12.54 -2.68 3.31
N TYR A 143 -12.50 -3.09 2.05
CA TYR A 143 -13.63 -3.05 1.14
C TYR A 143 -13.95 -4.45 0.61
N ALA A 144 -15.25 -4.76 0.48
CA ALA A 144 -15.75 -5.95 -0.19
C ALA A 144 -16.19 -5.58 -1.61
N LEU A 145 -15.55 -6.19 -2.61
CA LEU A 145 -15.93 -6.14 -4.01
C LEU A 145 -16.80 -7.36 -4.32
N SER A 146 -18.11 -7.16 -4.44
CA SER A 146 -19.06 -8.22 -4.77
C SER A 146 -19.22 -8.31 -6.28
N SER A 147 -18.86 -9.46 -6.87
CA SER A 147 -19.04 -9.73 -8.29
C SER A 147 -20.45 -10.25 -8.58
N PRO A 148 -21.09 -9.87 -9.70
CA PRO A 148 -22.21 -10.66 -10.23
C PRO A 148 -21.73 -12.06 -10.64
N SER A 149 -22.63 -13.04 -10.71
CA SER A 149 -22.33 -14.40 -11.18
C SER A 149 -22.16 -14.49 -12.70
N THR A 150 -22.74 -13.54 -13.44
CA THR A 150 -22.57 -13.38 -14.88
C THR A 150 -22.61 -11.90 -15.25
N LEU A 151 -21.86 -11.49 -16.26
CA LEU A 151 -21.93 -10.14 -16.82
C LEU A 151 -22.14 -10.24 -18.33
N ASN A 152 -23.29 -9.76 -18.82
CA ASN A 152 -23.67 -9.89 -20.23
C ASN A 152 -23.63 -11.34 -20.78
N GLY A 153 -23.91 -12.33 -19.91
CA GLY A 153 -23.85 -13.75 -20.26
C GLY A 153 -22.47 -14.40 -20.08
N GLU A 154 -21.43 -13.62 -19.80
CA GLU A 154 -20.07 -14.12 -19.58
C GLU A 154 -19.82 -14.52 -18.13
N THR A 155 -18.96 -15.53 -17.96
CA THR A 155 -18.45 -16.02 -16.66
C THR A 155 -16.93 -15.87 -16.55
N ASP A 156 -16.28 -15.30 -17.55
CA ASP A 156 -14.88 -14.88 -17.49
C ASP A 156 -14.83 -13.39 -17.85
N PHE A 157 -14.66 -12.54 -16.83
CA PHE A 157 -14.66 -11.10 -17.00
C PHE A 157 -13.85 -10.42 -15.90
N SER A 158 -13.43 -9.18 -16.19
CA SER A 158 -12.76 -8.32 -15.23
C SER A 158 -13.71 -7.27 -14.67
N ILE A 159 -13.54 -6.94 -13.38
CA ILE A 159 -14.19 -5.78 -12.76
C ILE A 159 -13.11 -4.76 -12.43
N LEU A 160 -13.28 -3.52 -12.90
CA LEU A 160 -12.45 -2.40 -12.50
C LEU A 160 -13.10 -1.69 -11.31
N ALA A 161 -12.38 -1.63 -10.19
CA ALA A 161 -12.73 -0.81 -9.03
C ALA A 161 -11.78 0.40 -8.96
N LEU A 162 -12.34 1.60 -8.85
CA LEU A 162 -11.60 2.85 -8.70
C LEU A 162 -11.94 3.49 -7.36
N ILE A 163 -10.92 3.74 -6.54
CA ILE A 163 -11.03 4.43 -5.26
C ILE A 163 -10.37 5.78 -5.41
N LYS A 164 -11.13 6.85 -5.20
CA LYS A 164 -10.63 8.23 -5.28
C LYS A 164 -10.43 8.79 -3.89
N GLY A 165 -9.40 9.60 -3.74
CA GLY A 165 -9.20 10.39 -2.53
C GLY A 165 -8.61 11.75 -2.85
N THR A 166 -8.74 12.65 -1.90
CA THR A 166 -8.18 14.00 -1.93
C THR A 166 -7.35 14.19 -0.67
N ALA A 167 -6.11 14.67 -0.81
CA ALA A 167 -5.28 15.02 0.33
C ALA A 167 -5.39 16.52 0.68
N SER A 168 -5.44 16.82 1.97
CA SER A 168 -5.65 18.16 2.55
C SER A 168 -4.70 18.45 3.71
#